data_AF-X1K287-F1
#
_entry.id   AF-X1K287-F1
#
_cell.length_a   1.000
_cell.length_b   1.000
_cell.length_c   1.000
_cell.angle_alpha   90.00
_cell.angle_beta   90.00
_cell.angle_gamma   90.00
#
_symmetry.space_group_name_H-M   'P 1'
#
loop_
_entity.id
_entity.type
_entity.pdbx_description
1 polymer ?
#
loop_
_entity_poly.entity_id
_entity_poly.type
_entity_poly.pdbx_seq_one_letter_code
_entity_poly.pdbx_strand_id
1 'polypeptide(L)'
;MLSTAYKLKIEDLVRGQYVRSPEGTEPSYLLTPWSQHIPRARVLGTVVDKFVRDDQGYATLRLDDGSETISLRAWRENVPELAGFKMG
;
A
#
# COMPACT_ATOMS: atom_id res chain seq x y z
N MET A 1 -5.72 -12.64 12.72
CA MET A 1 -4.87 -11.83 13.61
C MET A 1 -4.73 -10.44 12.99
N LEU A 2 -5.15 -9.36 13.67
CA LEU A 2 -4.96 -8.01 13.14
C LEU A 2 -3.50 -7.61 13.41
N SER A 3 -2.64 -7.63 12.39
CA SER A 3 -1.29 -7.11 12.52
C SER A 3 -1.32 -5.57 12.59
N THR A 4 -0.49 -5.01 13.47
CA THR A 4 -0.28 -3.56 13.59
C THR A 4 0.17 -2.99 12.25
N ALA A 5 -0.45 -1.89 11.82
CA ALA A 5 -0.01 -1.14 10.66
C ALA A 5 1.07 -0.14 11.07
N TYR A 6 2.28 -0.28 10.51
CA TYR A 6 3.43 0.56 10.86
C TYR A 6 3.45 1.83 10.00
N LYS A 7 3.63 2.99 10.64
CA LYS A 7 3.82 4.26 9.92
C LYS A 7 5.19 4.26 9.26
N LEU A 8 5.22 4.47 7.94
CA LEU A 8 6.43 4.44 7.13
C LEU A 8 6.40 5.57 6.10
N LYS A 9 7.58 6.02 5.67
CA LYS A 9 7.68 6.81 4.44
C LYS A 9 7.57 5.88 3.24
N ILE A 10 7.11 6.42 2.12
CA ILE A 10 6.99 5.67 0.87
C ILE A 10 8.37 5.25 0.36
N GLU A 11 9.42 6.07 0.52
CA GLU A 11 10.78 5.72 0.08
C GLU A 11 11.28 4.40 0.67
N ASP A 12 10.85 4.08 1.90
CA ASP A 12 11.25 2.88 2.62
C ASP A 12 10.54 1.64 2.08
N LEU A 13 9.30 1.83 1.62
CA LEU A 13 8.51 0.80 0.96
C LEU A 13 9.08 0.49 -0.43
N VAL A 14 9.45 1.54 -1.18
CA VAL A 14 10.00 1.42 -2.54
C VAL A 14 11.39 0.79 -2.53
N ARG A 15 12.23 1.13 -1.55
CA ARG A 15 13.60 0.59 -1.42
C ARG A 15 13.64 -0.75 -0.68
N GLY A 16 12.54 -1.16 -0.05
CA GLY A 16 12.45 -2.42 0.69
C GLY A 16 12.37 -3.65 -0.21
N GLN A 17 12.66 -4.82 0.37
CA GLN A 17 12.58 -6.11 -0.31
C GLN A 17 11.35 -6.88 0.18
N TYR A 18 10.49 -7.32 -0.74
CA TYR A 18 9.38 -8.21 -0.39
C TYR A 18 9.90 -9.62 -0.11
N VAL A 19 9.63 -10.13 1.09
CA VAL A 19 10.00 -11.48 1.52
C VAL A 19 8.73 -12.33 1.60
N ARG A 20 8.69 -13.36 0.75
CA ARG A 20 7.58 -14.30 0.70
C ARG A 20 7.80 -15.40 1.71
N SER A 21 6.88 -15.54 2.66
CA SER A 21 6.92 -16.62 3.64
C SER A 21 6.58 -17.96 2.98
N PRO A 22 7.32 -19.05 3.26
CA PRO A 22 6.96 -20.39 2.82
C PRO A 22 5.62 -20.83 3.41
N GLU A 23 4.77 -21.43 2.56
CA GLU A 23 3.63 -22.29 2.95
C GLU A 23 2.74 -21.84 4.13
N GLY A 24 2.41 -20.55 4.20
CA GLY A 24 1.26 -20.05 4.97
C GLY A 24 1.37 -20.12 6.50
N THR A 25 2.53 -20.48 7.04
CA THR A 25 2.78 -20.47 8.49
C THR A 25 2.98 -19.06 9.04
N GLU A 26 3.53 -18.16 8.22
CA GLU A 26 3.72 -16.75 8.57
C GLU A 26 3.24 -15.82 7.45
N PRO A 27 2.74 -14.61 7.77
CA PRO A 27 2.43 -13.62 6.75
C PRO A 27 3.71 -13.17 6.03
N SER A 28 3.62 -12.98 4.71
CA SER A 28 4.69 -12.33 3.96
C SER A 28 4.86 -10.88 4.43
N TYR A 29 6.07 -10.35 4.32
CA TYR A 29 6.41 -9.03 4.83
C TYR A 29 7.36 -8.29 3.89
N LEU A 30 7.49 -6.99 4.09
CA LEU A 30 8.53 -6.18 3.49
C LEU A 30 9.69 -6.04 4.49
N LEU A 31 10.91 -6.34 4.04
CA LEU A 31 12.14 -6.01 4.76
C LEU A 31 12.59 -4.61 4.34
N THR A 32 12.56 -3.64 5.26
CA THR A 32 12.98 -2.26 4.96
C THR A 32 14.51 -2.15 4.85
N PRO A 33 15.04 -1.05 4.28
CA PRO A 33 16.48 -0.76 4.28
C PRO A 33 17.14 -0.71 5.67
N TRP A 34 16.34 -0.62 6.75
CA TRP A 34 16.81 -0.65 8.14
C TRP A 34 16.55 -1.98 8.84
N SER A 35 16.36 -3.05 8.06
CA SER A 35 16.15 -4.41 8.58
C SER A 35 14.89 -4.57 9.44
N GLN A 36 13.86 -3.75 9.20
CA GLN A 36 12.57 -3.89 9.89
C GLN A 36 11.63 -4.78 9.09
N HIS A 37 10.91 -5.67 9.79
CA HIS A 37 9.96 -6.59 9.19
C HIS A 37 8.55 -5.98 9.22
N ILE A 38 8.03 -5.60 8.05
CA ILE A 38 6.77 -4.87 7.92
C ILE A 38 5.71 -5.76 7.24
N PRO A 39 4.81 -6.39 8.00
CA PRO A 39 3.70 -7.16 7.43
C PRO A 39 2.56 -6.25 6.92
N ARG A 40 2.45 -5.03 7.47
CA ARG A 40 1.39 -4.07 7.13
C ARG A 40 1.90 -2.63 7.25
N ALA A 41 1.76 -1.87 6.18
CA ALA A 41 2.15 -0.47 6.14
C ALA A 41 0.96 0.47 6.36
N ARG A 42 1.23 1.63 6.95
CA ARG A 42 0.36 2.81 6.98
C ARG A 42 1.15 3.98 6.42
N VAL A 43 0.69 4.51 5.30
CA VAL A 43 1.29 5.67 4.63
C VAL A 43 0.35 6.86 4.70
N LEU A 44 0.90 8.05 4.49
CA LEU A 44 0.18 9.31 4.39
C LEU A 44 0.82 10.10 3.25
N GLY A 45 0.02 10.64 2.35
CA GLY A 45 0.50 11.44 1.23
C GLY A 45 -0.65 12.09 0.48
N THR A 46 -0.31 12.82 -0.58
CA THR A 46 -1.24 13.44 -1.51
C THR A 46 -1.58 12.48 -2.64
N VAL A 47 -2.87 12.38 -2.97
CA VAL A 47 -3.30 11.60 -4.14
C VAL A 47 -3.02 12.43 -5.39
N VAL A 48 -2.04 11.98 -6.18
CA VAL A 48 -1.58 12.67 -7.40
C VAL A 48 -2.20 12.11 -8.68
N ASP A 49 -2.76 10.89 -8.63
CA ASP A 49 -3.51 10.28 -9.72
C ASP A 49 -4.57 9.31 -9.18
N LYS A 50 -5.67 9.15 -9.92
CA LYS A 50 -6.80 8.29 -9.55
C LYS A 50 -7.46 7.70 -10.79
N PHE A 51 -7.67 6.38 -10.72
CA PHE A 51 -8.47 5.64 -11.70
C PHE A 51 -9.42 4.70 -10.98
N VAL A 52 -10.69 4.69 -11.40
CA VAL A 52 -11.71 3.74 -10.95
C VAL A 52 -12.37 3.18 -12.20
N ARG A 53 -12.42 1.85 -12.31
CA ARG A 53 -13.06 1.19 -13.44
C ARG A 53 -14.58 1.33 -13.33
N ASP A 54 -15.27 1.54 -14.45
CA ASP A 54 -16.72 1.80 -14.50
C ASP A 54 -17.57 0.72 -13.84
N ASP A 55 -17.15 -0.55 -13.93
CA ASP A 55 -17.83 -1.69 -13.30
C ASP A 55 -17.55 -1.84 -11.79
N GLN A 56 -16.82 -0.90 -11.18
CA GLN A 56 -16.37 -0.89 -9.79
C GLN A 56 -15.61 -2.15 -9.35
N GLY A 57 -15.04 -2.92 -10.27
CA GLY A 57 -14.26 -4.11 -9.94
C GLY A 57 -12.79 -3.84 -9.63
N TYR A 58 -12.29 -2.65 -9.96
CA TYR A 58 -10.88 -2.26 -9.76
C TYR A 58 -10.71 -0.74 -9.59
N ALA A 59 -9.84 -0.34 -8.69
CA ALA A 59 -9.42 1.05 -8.51
C ALA A 59 -7.93 1.16 -8.19
N THR A 60 -7.32 2.25 -8.65
CA THR A 60 -5.95 2.62 -8.32
C THR A 60 -5.84 4.08 -7.91
N LEU A 61 -5.03 4.33 -6.89
CA LEU A 61 -4.58 5.67 -6.51
C LEU A 61 -3.06 5.72 -6.58
N ARG A 62 -2.50 6.82 -7.08
CA ARG A 62 -1.08 7.12 -6.95
C ARG A 62 -0.91 8.11 -5.82
N LEU A 63 -0.09 7.76 -4.84
CA LEU A 63 0.13 8.51 -3.61
C LEU A 63 1.57 8.99 -3.54
N ASP A 64 1.79 10.27 -3.25
CA ASP A 64 3.09 10.90 -3.09
C ASP A 64 3.19 11.49 -1.67
N ASP A 65 4.23 11.16 -0.91
CA ASP A 65 4.47 11.68 0.44
C ASP A 65 5.64 12.68 0.52
N GLY A 66 6.17 13.11 -0.62
CA GLY A 66 7.34 13.96 -0.76
C GLY A 66 8.68 13.21 -0.70
N SER A 67 8.69 11.93 -0.33
CA SER A 67 9.89 11.09 -0.36
C SER A 67 9.95 10.22 -1.62
N GLU A 68 8.82 9.64 -2.02
CA GLU A 68 8.65 8.79 -3.20
C GLU A 68 7.15 8.69 -3.55
N THR A 69 6.84 8.01 -4.67
CA THR A 69 5.46 7.73 -5.07
C THR A 69 5.14 6.23 -5.06
N ILE A 70 3.94 5.83 -4.60
CA ILE A 70 3.46 4.43 -4.64
C ILE A 70 2.06 4.32 -5.25
N SER A 71 1.72 3.14 -5.75
CA SER A 71 0.36 2.82 -6.21
C SER A 71 -0.40 2.00 -5.18
N LEU A 72 -1.55 2.49 -4.75
CA LEU A 72 -2.55 1.74 -3.99
C LEU A 72 -3.52 1.10 -4.99
N ARG A 73 -3.87 -0.17 -4.76
CA ARG A 73 -4.78 -0.93 -5.62
C ARG A 73 -5.84 -1.62 -4.77
N ALA A 74 -7.09 -1.57 -5.23
CA ALA A 74 -8.21 -2.28 -4.61
C ALA A 74 -9.03 -3.02 -5.67
N TRP A 75 -9.69 -4.09 -5.22
CA TRP A 75 -10.50 -4.97 -6.06
C TRP A 75 -11.86 -5.17 -5.41
N ARG A 76 -12.89 -5.27 -6.26
CA ARG A 76 -14.27 -5.65 -5.91
C ARG A 76 -14.77 -4.89 -4.67
N GLU A 77 -15.07 -5.60 -3.59
CA GLU A 77 -15.65 -5.05 -2.36
C GLU A 77 -14.81 -3.95 -1.69
N ASN A 78 -13.51 -3.86 -1.99
CA ASN A 78 -12.62 -2.84 -1.44
C ASN A 78 -12.52 -1.58 -2.33
N VAL A 79 -13.09 -1.61 -3.54
CA VAL A 79 -13.07 -0.46 -4.46
C VAL A 79 -13.76 0.78 -3.88
N PRO A 80 -14.92 0.68 -3.20
CA PRO A 80 -15.56 1.85 -2.59
C PRO A 80 -14.64 2.63 -1.62
N GLU A 81 -13.74 1.95 -0.91
CA GLU A 81 -12.80 2.60 0.02
C GLU A 81 -11.82 3.51 -0.73
N LEU A 82 -11.20 3.02 -1.82
CA LEU A 82 -10.29 3.83 -2.64
C LEU A 82 -11.04 4.89 -3.46
N ALA A 83 -12.25 4.57 -3.93
CA ALA A 83 -13.06 5.48 -4.72
C ALA A 83 -13.50 6.72 -3.93
N GLY A 84 -13.56 6.66 -2.60
CA GLY A 84 -13.90 7.80 -1.75
C GLY A 84 -12.86 8.92 -1.70
N PHE A 85 -11.59 8.63 -2.01
CA PHE A 85 -10.50 9.62 -1.97
C PHE A 85 -10.54 10.56 -3.18
N LYS A 86 -10.14 11.82 -2.99
CA LYS A 86 -10.03 12.83 -4.06
C LYS A 86 -8.55 13.11 -4.36
N MET A 87 -8.27 13.53 -5.59
CA MET A 87 -6.95 14.06 -5.94
C MET A 87 -6.77 15.44 -5.31
N GLY A 88 -5.53 15.74 -4.90
CA GLY A 88 -5.18 16.95 -4.15
C GLY A 88 -5.24 16.77 -2.64
#